data_AF-A0A368GHU2-F1
#
_entry.id   AF-A0A368GHU2-F1
#
_cell.length_a   1.000
_cell.length_b   1.000
_cell.length_c   1.000
_cell.angle_alpha   90.00
_cell.angle_beta   90.00
_cell.angle_gamma   90.00
#
_symmetry.space_group_name_H-M   'P 1'
#
loop_
_entity.id
_entity.type
_entity.pdbx_description
1 polymer ?
#
loop_
_entity_poly.entity_id
_entity_poly.type
_entity_poly.pdbx_seq_one_letter_code
_entity_poly.pdbx_strand_id
1 'polypeptide(L)' 'MRLLALLVLFAVDALAQVLEKSRSVWVEQGLVRGKIYNIDGRHIQIFRGIPYAEPPTGNLRFQKFRGRDRAN' A
#
# COMPACT_ATOMS: atom_id res chain seq x y z
N MET A 1 -22.10 -32.40 15.23
CA MET A 1 -21.60 -32.11 13.86
C MET A 1 -22.01 -30.72 13.35
N ARG A 2 -23.30 -30.32 13.40
CA ARG A 2 -23.74 -28.99 12.95
C ARG A 2 -23.13 -27.81 13.71
N LEU A 3 -23.05 -27.87 15.05
CA LEU A 3 -22.46 -26.80 15.86
C LEU A 3 -20.96 -26.61 15.59
N LEU A 4 -20.23 -27.72 15.44
CA LEU A 4 -18.80 -27.70 15.08
C LEU A 4 -18.60 -27.06 13.70
N ALA A 5 -19.43 -27.41 12.71
CA ALA A 5 -19.38 -26.82 11.38
C ALA A 5 -19.65 -25.31 11.40
N LEU A 6 -20.59 -24.84 12.22
CA LEU A 6 -20.88 -23.41 12.38
C LEU A 6 -19.73 -22.65 13.07
N LEU A 7 -19.11 -23.24 14.10
CA LEU A 7 -17.94 -22.66 14.76
C LEU A 7 -16.73 -22.58 13.82
N VAL A 8 -16.52 -23.61 12.99
CA VAL A 8 -15.48 -23.60 11.97
C VAL A 8 -15.74 -22.51 10.93
N LEU A 9 -16.98 -22.37 10.43
CA LEU A 9 -17.33 -21.28 9.51
C LEU A 9 -17.07 -19.90 10.12
N PHE A 10 -17.52 -19.66 11.34
CA PHE A 10 -17.36 -18.39 12.03
C PHE A 10 -15.88 -18.04 12.28
N ALA A 11 -15.06 -19.03 12.65
CA ALA A 11 -13.63 -18.85 12.83
C ALA A 11 -12.91 -18.50 11.52
N VAL A 12 -13.32 -19.11 10.40
CA VAL A 12 -12.78 -18.79 9.05
C VAL A 12 -13.14 -17.36 8.66
N ASP A 13 -14.39 -16.94 8.87
CA ASP A 13 -14.83 -15.57 8.56
C ASP A 13 -14.10 -14.52 9.41
N ALA A 14 -13.93 -14.78 10.71
CA ALA A 14 -13.20 -13.89 11.61
C ALA A 14 -11.72 -13.74 11.21
N LEU A 15 -11.08 -14.84 10.78
CA LEU A 15 -9.69 -14.82 10.31
C LEU A 15 -9.55 -14.06 8.98
N ALA A 16 -10.53 -14.15 8.09
CA ALA A 16 -10.52 -13.47 6.80
C ALA A 16 -10.53 -11.93 6.93
N GLN A 17 -11.13 -11.39 7.99
CA GLN A 17 -11.15 -9.94 8.25
C GLN A 17 -9.78 -9.34 8.60
N VAL A 18 -8.76 -10.16 8.89
CA VAL A 18 -7.39 -9.71 9.18
C VAL A 18 -6.65 -9.29 7.90
N LEU A 19 -7.21 -9.54 6.71
CA LEU A 19 -6.60 -9.13 5.45
C LEU A 19 -6.47 -7.59 5.38
N GLU A 20 -5.24 -7.10 5.39
CA GLU A 20 -4.98 -5.67 5.23
C GLU A 20 -5.58 -5.16 3.91
N LYS A 21 -6.56 -4.26 4.02
CA LYS A 21 -7.18 -3.64 2.86
C LYS A 21 -6.16 -2.73 2.15
N SER A 22 -5.96 -2.96 0.85
CA SER A 22 -5.01 -2.19 0.03
C SER A 22 -5.68 -1.49 -1.14
N ARG A 23 -5.06 -0.42 -1.65
CA ARG A 23 -5.48 0.25 -2.89
C ARG A 23 -4.27 0.53 -3.76
N SER A 24 -4.38 0.25 -5.05
CA SER A 24 -3.37 0.64 -6.04
C SER A 24 -3.87 1.81 -6.89
N VAL A 25 -2.98 2.74 -7.24
CA VAL A 25 -3.25 3.93 -8.04
C VAL A 25 -2.16 4.09 -9.10
N TRP A 26 -2.56 4.44 -10.32
CA TRP A 26 -1.63 4.77 -11.40
C TRP A 26 -1.17 6.22 -11.30
N VAL A 27 0.14 6.43 -11.36
CA VAL A 27 0.77 7.75 -11.54
C VAL A 27 1.68 7.71 -12.78
N GLU A 28 2.25 8.84 -13.16
CA GLU A 28 3.08 8.94 -14.37
C GLU A 28 4.29 7.98 -14.36
N GLN A 29 4.84 7.70 -13.18
CA GLN A 29 5.99 6.83 -12.95
C GLN A 29 5.62 5.34 -12.78
N GLY A 30 4.33 4.99 -12.77
CA GLY A 30 3.87 3.61 -12.65
C GLY A 30 2.80 3.38 -11.58
N LEU A 31 2.61 2.11 -11.20
CA LEU A 31 1.60 1.71 -10.23
C LEU A 31 2.12 1.85 -8.80
N VAL A 32 1.39 2.60 -7.96
CA VAL A 32 1.70 2.74 -6.53
C VAL A 32 0.68 1.97 -5.72
N ARG A 33 1.15 1.06 -4.84
CA ARG A 33 0.31 0.33 -3.89
C ARG A 33 0.36 0.99 -2.51
N GLY A 34 -0.81 1.32 -1.98
CA GLY A 34 -1.00 1.85 -0.63
C GLY A 34 -1.88 0.94 0.22
N LYS A 35 -2.04 1.32 1.49
CA LYS A 35 -2.89 0.64 2.47
C LYS A 35 -4.07 1.53 2.85
N ILE A 36 -5.21 0.91 3.16
CA ILE A 36 -6.39 1.60 3.67
C ILE A 36 -6.44 1.38 5.18
N TYR A 37 -6.43 2.48 5.92
CA TYR A 37 -6.55 2.49 7.37
C TYR A 37 -7.92 3.01 7.78
N ASN A 38 -8.48 2.51 8.88
CA ASN A 38 -9.59 3.17 9.57
C ASN A 38 -8.99 3.99 10.71
N ILE A 39 -9.12 5.32 10.63
CA ILE A 39 -8.63 6.28 11.62
C ILE A 39 -9.82 7.15 11.99
N ASP A 40 -10.22 7.14 13.26
CA ASP A 40 -11.36 7.89 13.81
C ASP A 40 -12.66 7.68 13.01
N GLY A 41 -12.96 6.43 12.64
CA GLY A 41 -14.15 6.07 11.86
C GLY A 41 -14.06 6.43 10.38
N ARG A 42 -12.94 6.99 9.92
CA ARG A 42 -12.71 7.36 8.52
C ARG A 42 -11.76 6.39 7.83
N HIS A 43 -12.15 5.94 6.64
CA HIS A 43 -11.25 5.19 5.77
C HIS A 43 -10.27 6.12 5.05
N ILE A 44 -8.98 6.02 5.38
CA ILE A 44 -7.89 6.83 4.81
C ILE A 44 -6.97 5.95 3.98
N GLN A 45 -6.70 6.35 2.74
CA GLN A 45 -5.73 5.70 1.87
C GLN A 45 -4.35 6.32 2.10
N ILE A 46 -3.37 5.51 2.47
CA ILE A 46 -2.02 5.98 2.80
C ILE A 46 -1.00 5.31 1.88
N PHE A 47 -0.23 6.12 1.18
CA PHE A 47 0.87 5.72 0.30
C PHE A 47 2.16 6.36 0.85
N ARG A 48 3.19 5.56 1.13
CA ARG A 48 4.46 6.02 1.74
C ARG A 48 5.64 5.55 0.91
N GLY A 49 6.74 6.31 0.96
CA GLY A 49 7.98 5.94 0.28
C GLY A 49 7.91 6.03 -1.25
N ILE A 50 6.98 6.81 -1.81
CA ILE A 50 6.91 7.02 -3.26
C ILE A 50 8.10 7.90 -3.67
N PRO A 51 9.02 7.40 -4.51
CA PRO A 51 10.14 8.21 -4.98
C PRO A 51 9.64 9.26 -5.98
N TYR A 52 10.05 10.52 -5.79
CA TYR A 52 9.76 11.63 -6.70
C TYR A 52 10.96 12.01 -7.58
N ALA A 53 12.14 11.52 -7.23
CA ALA A 53 13.41 11.82 -7.87
C ALA A 53 14.36 10.62 -7.82
N GLU A 54 15.47 10.72 -8.54
CA GLU A 54 16.62 9.83 -8.35
C GLU A 54 17.24 10.06 -6.96
N PRO A 55 17.71 9.00 -6.26
CA PRO A 55 18.39 9.16 -4.98
C PRO A 55 19.64 10.06 -5.13
N PRO A 56 19.81 11.11 -4.29
CA PRO A 56 20.91 12.08 -4.41
C PRO A 56 22.23 11.53 -3.80
N THR A 57 22.64 10.36 -4.26
CA THR A 57 23.81 9.61 -3.77
C THR A 57 24.91 9.53 -4.82
N GLY A 58 26.15 9.24 -4.40
CA GLY A 58 27.29 9.13 -5.31
C GLY A 58 27.52 10.43 -6.09
N ASN A 59 27.64 10.31 -7.41
CA ASN A 59 27.86 11.46 -8.30
C ASN A 59 26.68 12.46 -8.28
N LEU A 60 25.46 12.02 -7.94
CA LEU A 60 24.28 12.90 -7.84
C LEU A 60 24.27 13.74 -6.56
N ARG A 61 25.17 13.49 -5.61
CA ARG A 61 25.28 14.29 -4.40
C ARG A 61 25.58 15.74 -4.77
N PHE A 62 24.86 16.67 -4.16
CA PHE A 62 24.94 18.11 -4.40
C PHE A 62 24.56 18.58 -5.82
N GLN A 63 24.08 17.70 -6.70
CA GLN A 63 23.51 18.12 -7.98
C GLN A 63 22.08 18.62 -7.82
N LYS A 64 21.61 19.42 -8.79
CA LYS A 64 20.19 19.74 -8.91
C LYS A 64 19.38 18.44 -8.98
N PHE A 65 18.24 18.41 -8.28
CA PHE A 65 17.37 17.24 -8.26
C PHE A 65 17.01 16.81 -9.69
N ARG A 66 17.04 15.50 -9.93
CA ARG A 66 16.57 14.89 -11.19
C ARG A 66 15.26 14.17 -10.91
N GLY A 67 14.17 14.71 -11.45
CA GLY A 67 12.87 14.05 -11.39
C GLY A 67 12.94 12.71 -12.12
N ARG A 68 12.21 11.70 -11.63
CA ARG A 68 12.09 10.43 -12.33
C ARG A 68 11.09 10.61 -13.48
N ASP A 69 11.60 10.97 -14.65
CA ASP A 69 10.85 10.98 -15.90
C ASP A 69 10.47 9.54 -16.31
N ARG A 70 9.45 9.44 -17.16
CA ARG A 70 8.76 8.19 -17.49
C ARG A 70 9.79 7.11 -17.87
N ALA A 71 9.63 5.95 -17.22
CA ALA A 71 10.40 4.74 -17.40
C ALA A 71 11.00 4.61 -18.80
N ASN A 72 12.33 4.52 -18.86
CA ASN A 72 12.96 3.58 -19.77
C ASN A 72 12.63 2.16 -19.28
#